data_AF-A0A3B9YQE1-F1
#
_entry.id   AF-A0A3B9YQE1-F1
#
_cell.length_a   1.000
_cell.length_b   1.000
_cell.length_c   1.000
_cell.angle_alpha   90.00
_cell.angle_beta   90.00
_cell.angle_gamma   90.00
#
_symmetry.space_group_name_H-M   'P 1'
#
loop_
_entity.id
_entity.type
_entity.pdbx_description
1 polymer ?
#
loop_
_entity_poly.entity_id
_entity_poly.type
_entity_poly.pdbx_seq_one_letter_code
_entity_poly.pdbx_strand_id
1 'polypeptide(L)'
;MELQPQLVLLQKTMVVVEGVARELDPDHSIWESAKPVVEAWMTANLGAEARLRDVGEGLGSLGRAVRNAEAVIGQLSAEGLRLHPETAVAIAEAQAQRNRPLRTALWAGAAALLALMLLGG
;
A
#
# COMPACT_ATOMS: atom_id res chain seq x y z
N MET A 1 -15.69 15.82 -13.48
CA MET A 1 -15.02 14.57 -13.85
C MET A 1 -14.37 14.79 -15.20
N GLU A 2 -13.05 14.69 -15.32
CA GLU A 2 -12.39 14.74 -16.62
C GLU A 2 -12.34 13.32 -17.22
N LEU A 3 -12.82 13.18 -18.44
CA LEU A 3 -12.71 11.93 -19.19
C LEU A 3 -11.26 11.81 -19.69
N GLN A 4 -10.58 10.74 -19.28
CA GLN A 4 -9.23 10.44 -19.76
C GLN A 4 -9.28 10.12 -21.26
N PRO A 5 -8.56 10.86 -22.13
CA PRO A 5 -8.61 10.65 -23.58
C PRO A 5 -8.26 9.22 -24.02
N GLN A 6 -7.36 8.57 -23.28
CA GLN A 6 -6.92 7.20 -23.54
C GLN A 6 -8.06 6.20 -23.35
N LEU A 7 -8.94 6.42 -22.36
CA LEU A 7 -10.10 5.56 -22.12
C LEU A 7 -11.16 5.72 -23.22
N VAL A 8 -11.34 6.95 -23.72
CA VAL A 8 -12.24 7.22 -24.84
C VAL A 8 -11.74 6.53 -26.12
N LEU A 9 -10.43 6.58 -26.37
CA LEU A 9 -9.84 5.90 -27.52
C LEU A 9 -9.98 4.37 -27.41
N LEU A 10 -9.74 3.81 -26.23
CA LEU A 10 -9.93 2.38 -25.98
C LEU A 10 -11.38 1.98 -26.26
N GLN A 11 -12.35 2.72 -25.72
CA GLN A 11 -13.77 2.46 -25.94
C GLN A 11 -14.14 2.52 -27.42
N LYS A 12 -13.63 3.52 -28.16
CA LYS A 12 -13.86 3.62 -29.62
C LYS A 12 -13.32 2.39 -30.34
N THR A 13 -12.10 1.96 -30.02
CA THR A 13 -11.51 0.76 -30.64
C THR A 13 -12.31 -0.49 -30.31
N MET A 14 -12.74 -0.66 -29.06
CA MET A 14 -13.57 -1.80 -28.65
C MET A 14 -14.88 -1.86 -29.46
N VAL A 15 -15.59 -0.73 -29.60
CA VAL A 15 -16.84 -0.66 -30.38
C VAL A 15 -16.60 -0.95 -31.86
N VAL A 16 -15.49 -0.45 -32.44
CA VAL A 16 -15.14 -0.74 -33.84
C VAL A 16 -14.87 -2.23 -34.04
N VAL A 17 -14.11 -2.85 -33.14
CA VAL A 17 -13.81 -4.29 -33.20
C VAL A 17 -15.08 -5.13 -33.07
N GLU A 18 -15.97 -4.79 -32.13
CA GLU A 18 -17.26 -5.47 -31.96
C GLU A 18 -18.15 -5.33 -33.20
N GLY A 19 -18.17 -4.14 -33.82
CA GLY A 19 -18.90 -3.91 -35.08
C GLY A 19 -18.42 -4.83 -36.20
N VAL A 20 -17.10 -4.95 -36.39
CA VAL A 20 -16.52 -5.84 -37.40
C VAL A 20 -16.80 -7.32 -37.08
N ALA A 21 -16.70 -7.73 -35.82
CA ALA A 21 -17.00 -9.10 -35.43
C ALA A 21 -18.48 -9.46 -35.68
N ARG A 22 -19.39 -8.50 -35.45
CA ARG A 22 -20.82 -8.68 -35.69
C ARG A 22 -21.24 -8.76 -37.16
N GLU A 23 -20.41 -8.26 -38.08
CA GLU A 23 -20.61 -8.52 -39.51
C GLU A 23 -20.38 -10.00 -39.87
N LEU A 24 -19.56 -10.72 -39.11
CA LEU A 24 -19.26 -12.14 -39.32
C LEU A 24 -20.18 -13.05 -38.50
N ASP A 25 -20.46 -12.66 -37.26
CA ASP A 25 -21.33 -13.37 -36.31
C ASP A 25 -22.26 -12.38 -35.62
N PRO A 26 -23.55 -12.27 -36.04
CA PRO A 26 -24.49 -11.28 -35.53
C PRO A 26 -24.71 -11.33 -34.02
N ASP A 27 -24.54 -12.51 -33.42
CA ASP A 27 -24.77 -12.75 -31.99
C ASP A 27 -23.49 -12.56 -31.16
N HIS A 28 -22.37 -12.20 -31.79
CA HIS A 28 -21.10 -11.96 -31.11
C HIS A 28 -21.20 -10.88 -30.02
N SER A 29 -20.53 -11.14 -28.89
CA SER A 29 -20.38 -10.25 -27.74
C SER A 29 -18.92 -10.12 -27.35
N ILE A 30 -18.41 -8.88 -27.34
CA ILE A 30 -17.01 -8.61 -27.00
C ILE A 30 -16.69 -8.96 -25.54
N TRP A 31 -17.66 -8.83 -24.63
CA TRP A 31 -17.49 -9.14 -23.21
C TRP A 31 -17.32 -10.62 -22.95
N GLU A 32 -18.06 -11.47 -23.66
CA GLU A 32 -17.94 -12.93 -23.54
C GLU A 32 -16.55 -13.39 -24.01
N SER A 33 -16.06 -12.82 -25.10
CA SER A 33 -14.74 -13.09 -25.65
C SER A 33 -13.61 -12.61 -24.75
N ALA A 34 -13.78 -11.46 -24.09
CA ALA A 34 -12.78 -10.88 -23.19
C ALA A 34 -12.75 -11.54 -21.80
N LYS A 35 -13.86 -12.15 -21.37
CA LYS A 35 -14.02 -12.75 -20.03
C LYS A 35 -12.85 -13.65 -19.57
N PRO A 36 -12.42 -14.69 -20.32
CA PRO A 36 -11.36 -15.58 -19.85
C PRO A 36 -10.02 -14.86 -19.65
N VAL A 37 -9.72 -13.85 -20.47
CA VAL A 37 -8.50 -13.05 -20.35
C VAL A 37 -8.54 -12.20 -19.08
N VAL A 38 -9.66 -11.53 -18.83
CA VAL A 38 -9.87 -10.71 -17.63
C VAL A 38 -9.84 -11.56 -16.38
N GLU A 39 -10.53 -12.71 -16.37
CA GLU A 39 -10.59 -13.63 -15.23
C GLU A 39 -9.21 -14.23 -14.88
N ALA A 40 -8.42 -14.61 -15.90
CA ALA A 40 -7.05 -15.07 -15.69
C ALA A 40 -6.17 -13.97 -15.08
N TRP A 41 -6.27 -12.73 -15.58
CA TRP A 41 -5.52 -11.61 -15.04
C TRP A 41 -5.94 -11.28 -13.61
N MET A 42 -7.25 -11.24 -13.32
CA MET A 42 -7.78 -11.00 -11.98
C MET A 42 -7.31 -12.08 -11.01
N THR A 43 -7.33 -13.35 -11.41
CA THR A 43 -6.87 -14.45 -10.56
C THR A 43 -5.38 -14.33 -10.26
N ALA A 44 -4.57 -13.98 -11.26
CA ALA A 44 -3.13 -13.84 -11.10
C ALA A 44 -2.72 -12.61 -10.26
N ASN A 45 -3.46 -11.50 -10.34
CA ASN A 45 -3.05 -10.22 -9.75
C ASN A 45 -3.87 -9.79 -8.53
N LEU A 46 -5.11 -10.25 -8.42
CA LEU A 46 -6.04 -9.90 -7.33
C LEU A 46 -6.48 -11.12 -6.51
N GLY A 47 -5.99 -12.31 -6.88
CA GLY A 47 -6.32 -13.57 -6.20
C GLY A 47 -5.75 -13.68 -4.78
N ALA A 48 -6.17 -14.74 -4.08
CA ALA A 48 -5.72 -15.02 -2.72
C ALA A 48 -4.20 -15.17 -2.62
N GLU A 49 -3.55 -15.75 -3.64
CA GLU A 49 -2.10 -15.89 -3.67
C GLU A 49 -1.38 -14.54 -3.72
N ALA A 50 -1.86 -13.60 -4.55
CA ALA A 50 -1.31 -12.25 -4.63
C ALA A 50 -1.42 -11.54 -3.26
N ARG A 51 -2.59 -11.63 -2.61
CA ARG A 51 -2.79 -11.06 -1.27
C ARG A 51 -1.88 -11.69 -0.21
N LEU A 52 -1.67 -13.01 -0.24
CA LEU A 52 -0.78 -13.69 0.69
C LEU A 52 0.68 -13.28 0.48
N ARG A 53 1.09 -13.07 -0.77
CA ARG A 53 2.43 -12.55 -1.11
C ARG A 53 2.64 -11.16 -0.55
N ASP A 54 1.68 -10.26 -0.73
CA ASP A 54 1.72 -8.89 -0.21
C ASP A 54 1.85 -8.87 1.33
N VAL A 55 1.10 -9.74 2.02
CA VAL A 55 1.21 -9.90 3.47
C VAL A 55 2.61 -10.41 3.87
N GLY A 56 3.13 -11.40 3.16
CA GLY A 56 4.48 -11.94 3.38
C GLY A 56 5.57 -10.87 3.21
N GLU A 57 5.47 -10.06 2.17
CA GLU A 57 6.38 -8.92 1.95
C GLU A 57 6.26 -7.87 3.05
N GLY A 58 5.02 -7.57 3.48
CA GLY A 58 4.75 -6.66 4.59
C GLY A 58 5.40 -7.12 5.89
N LEU A 59 5.23 -8.39 6.27
CA LEU A 59 5.87 -8.97 7.45
C LEU A 59 7.41 -8.95 7.33
N GLY A 60 7.95 -9.24 6.15
CA GLY A 60 9.38 -9.15 5.89
C GLY A 60 9.91 -7.72 6.05
N SER A 61 9.15 -6.72 5.62
CA SER A 61 9.50 -5.31 5.77
C SER A 61 9.51 -4.87 7.24
N LEU A 62 8.52 -5.32 8.02
CA LEU A 62 8.46 -5.09 9.47
C LEU A 62 9.65 -5.73 10.19
N GLY A 63 9.97 -6.99 9.86
CA GLY A 63 11.14 -7.67 10.44
C GLY A 63 12.46 -6.95 10.12
N ARG A 64 12.62 -6.41 8.92
CA ARG A 64 13.79 -5.57 8.58
C ARG A 64 13.81 -4.27 9.38
N ALA A 65 12.66 -3.60 9.54
CA ALA A 65 12.56 -2.37 10.32
C ALA A 65 12.94 -2.59 11.80
N VAL A 66 12.45 -3.68 12.41
CA VAL A 66 12.80 -4.06 13.79
C VAL A 66 14.30 -4.32 13.92
N ARG A 67 14.89 -5.12 13.04
CA ARG A 67 16.35 -5.40 13.08
C ARG A 67 17.19 -4.13 12.90
N ASN A 68 16.77 -3.24 12.01
CA ASN A 68 17.45 -1.95 11.83
C ASN A 68 17.37 -1.09 13.09
N ALA A 69 16.21 -1.06 13.75
CA ALA A 69 16.04 -0.36 15.02
C ALA A 69 16.92 -0.95 16.12
N GLU A 70 16.96 -2.28 16.25
CA GLU A 70 17.85 -2.98 17.19
C GLU A 70 19.32 -2.68 16.92
N ALA A 71 19.75 -2.64 15.65
CA ALA A 71 21.12 -2.31 15.29
C ALA A 71 21.50 -0.88 15.73
N VAL A 72 20.61 0.09 15.52
CA VAL A 72 20.82 1.48 15.97
C VAL A 72 20.86 1.55 17.50
N ILE A 73 19.92 0.90 18.19
CA ILE A 73 19.88 0.87 19.67
C ILE A 73 21.14 0.18 20.23
N GLY A 74 21.58 -0.91 19.61
CA GLY A 74 22.78 -1.66 19.97
C GLY A 74 24.05 -0.83 19.81
N GLN A 75 24.17 -0.05 18.73
CA GLN A 75 25.27 0.89 18.55
C GLN A 75 25.28 1.97 19.64
N LEU A 76 24.12 2.57 19.95
CA LEU A 76 24.01 3.59 21.01
C LEU A 76 24.35 3.08 22.41
N SER A 77 24.11 1.79 22.67
CA SER A 77 24.38 1.15 23.96
C SER A 77 25.82 0.62 24.06
N ALA A 78 26.39 0.13 22.96
CA ALA A 78 27.79 -0.29 22.90
C ALA A 78 28.76 0.89 22.89
N GLU A 79 28.40 1.98 22.22
CA GLU A 79 29.23 3.19 22.10
C GLU A 79 28.98 4.19 23.24
N GLY A 80 28.02 3.89 24.13
CA GLY A 80 27.71 4.65 25.34
C GLY A 80 27.50 6.13 25.04
N LEU A 81 26.26 6.52 24.71
CA LEU A 81 25.86 7.91 24.48
C LEU A 81 26.51 8.90 25.47
N ARG A 82 27.64 9.50 25.10
CA ARG A 82 28.19 10.72 25.72
C ARG A 82 27.35 11.90 25.24
N LEU A 83 26.10 11.93 25.67
CA LEU A 83 25.32 13.14 25.61
C LEU A 83 26.00 14.11 26.58
N HIS A 84 26.70 15.11 26.05
CA HIS A 84 27.15 16.22 26.87
C HIS A 84 25.92 16.74 27.63
N PRO A 85 25.99 16.88 28.97
CA PRO A 85 24.82 17.18 29.81
C PRO A 85 24.06 18.43 29.33
N GLU A 86 24.76 19.39 28.74
CA GLU A 86 24.18 20.60 28.15
C GLU A 86 23.28 20.31 26.93
N THR A 87 23.65 19.34 26.09
CA THR A 87 22.87 18.95 24.92
C THR A 87 21.65 18.11 25.31
N ALA A 88 21.79 17.24 26.32
CA ALA A 88 20.69 16.45 26.85
C ALA A 88 19.59 17.33 27.48
N VAL A 89 19.98 18.35 28.25
CA VAL A 89 19.05 19.29 28.88
C VAL A 89 18.38 20.20 27.85
N ALA A 90 19.14 20.74 26.88
CA ALA A 90 18.58 21.58 25.82
C ALA A 90 17.56 20.83 24.94
N ILE A 91 17.81 19.55 24.63
CA ILE A 91 16.86 18.69 23.90
C ILE A 91 15.67 18.33 24.79
N ALA A 92 15.87 18.02 26.08
CA ALA A 92 14.79 17.70 27.01
C ALA A 92 13.82 18.88 27.22
N GLU A 93 14.33 20.10 27.36
CA GLU A 93 13.53 21.31 27.51
C GLU A 93 12.79 21.68 26.21
N ALA A 94 13.44 21.55 25.05
CA ALA A 94 12.81 21.77 23.75
C ALA A 94 11.73 20.71 23.42
N GLN A 95 11.93 19.47 23.86
CA GLN A 95 11.02 18.35 23.59
C GLN A 95 9.84 18.29 24.59
N ALA A 96 10.04 18.74 25.84
CA ALA A 96 8.99 18.83 26.86
C ALA A 96 7.82 19.73 26.45
N GLN A 97 8.07 20.76 25.63
CA GLN A 97 7.01 21.63 25.08
C GLN A 97 6.29 21.05 23.85
N ARG A 98 6.88 20.05 23.16
CA ARG A 98 6.41 19.60 21.82
C ARG A 98 5.92 18.14 21.75
N ASN A 99 6.02 17.36 22.83
CA ASN A 99 5.75 15.90 22.77
C ASN A 99 4.35 15.42 23.18
N ARG A 100 3.43 16.29 23.62
CA ARG A 100 2.05 15.88 23.95
C ARG A 100 1.20 15.46 22.73
N PRO A 101 1.19 16.16 21.59
CA PRO A 101 0.33 15.79 20.45
C PRO A 101 0.89 14.61 19.64
N LEU A 102 2.19 14.31 19.74
CA LEU A 102 2.83 13.26 18.95
C LEU A 102 2.49 11.85 19.44
N ARG A 103 2.42 11.66 20.78
CA ARG A 103 1.95 10.40 21.38
C ARG A 103 0.48 10.15 21.07
N THR A 104 -0.37 11.17 21.13
CA THR A 104 -1.80 11.02 20.79
C THR A 104 -2.00 10.73 19.31
N ALA A 105 -1.20 11.34 18.42
CA ALA A 105 -1.23 11.05 16.99
C ALA A 105 -0.79 9.60 16.68
N LEU A 106 0.24 9.09 17.37
CA LEU A 106 0.68 7.70 17.22
C LEU A 106 -0.38 6.69 17.70
N TRP A 107 -1.03 6.95 18.84
CA TRP A 107 -2.12 6.09 19.32
C TRP A 107 -3.37 6.17 18.43
N ALA A 108 -3.71 7.35 17.90
CA ALA A 108 -4.79 7.51 16.94
C ALA A 108 -4.50 6.76 15.62
N GLY A 109 -3.26 6.83 15.13
CA GLY A 109 -2.82 6.07 13.95
C GLY A 109 -2.87 4.55 14.16
N ALA A 110 -2.43 4.07 15.32
CA ALA A 110 -2.50 2.64 15.67
C ALA A 110 -3.95 2.15 15.79
N ALA A 111 -4.85 2.94 16.38
CA ALA A 111 -6.27 2.61 16.49
C ALA A 111 -6.95 2.56 15.11
N ALA A 112 -6.62 3.49 14.21
CA ALA A 112 -7.15 3.51 12.84
C ALA A 112 -6.71 2.27 12.04
N LEU A 113 -5.45 1.85 12.18
CA LEU A 113 -4.94 0.64 11.53
C LEU A 113 -5.65 -0.63 12.04
N LEU A 114 -5.90 -0.72 13.35
CA LEU A 114 -6.66 -1.82 13.95
C LEU A 114 -8.12 -1.87 13.45
N ALA A 115 -8.77 -0.71 13.33
CA ALA A 115 -10.14 -0.63 12.81
C ALA A 115 -10.23 -1.06 11.34
N LEU A 116 -9.25 -0.67 10.51
CA LEU A 116 -9.16 -1.10 9.11
C LEU A 116 -8.96 -2.62 8.99
N MET A 117 -8.17 -3.23 9.88
CA MET A 117 -8.00 -4.69 9.92
C MET A 117 -9.28 -5.43 10.30
N LEU A 118 -10.11 -4.84 11.18
CA LEU A 118 -11.36 -5.46 11.64
C LEU A 118 -12.53 -5.27 10.68
N LEU A 119 -12.56 -4.18 9.89
CA LEU A 119 -13.60 -3.95 8.87
C LEU A 119 -13.30 -4.63 7.53
N GLY A 120 -12.03 -4.99 7.27
CA GLY A 120 -11.60 -5.64 6.03
C GLY A 120 -11.56 -7.17 6.07
N GLY A 121 -12.00 -7.79 7.18
CA GLY A 121 -12.02 -9.23 7.41
C GLY A 121 -13.41 -9.85 7.27
#